data_AF-A0A0D2JMS1-F1
#
_entry.id   AF-A0A0D2JMS1-F1
#
_cell.length_a   1.000
_cell.length_b   1.000
_cell.length_c   1.000
_cell.angle_alpha   90.00
_cell.angle_beta   90.00
_cell.angle_gamma   90.00
#
_symmetry.space_group_name_H-M   'P 1'
#
loop_
_entity.id
_entity.type
_entity.pdbx_description
1 polymer ?
#
loop_
_entity_poly.entity_id
_entity_poly.type
_entity_poly.pdbx_seq_one_letter_code
_entity_poly.pdbx_strand_id
1 'polypeptide(L)'
;MPVVMPTPAEIAEAETVLDKEFKEFKKAMETARRQKKIANRLKKLRLRLKDLTIPAKVYKAGVIKNQEHKLTNLPHEVRAMIFKALPLNADRASLALTCKTQAASYEQLRAERNKKDYDHHVPKRSLRIHRLQMLVRVRETMSPKHRLCYTCLQFIDTHHADNKGTWGGDPMQVQGLKADKAAMVEGPRCPLCVAAEKLETAKHKVTYKKYLALADSCSLKK
;
A
#
# COMPACT_ATOMS: atom_id res chain seq x y z
N MET A 1 21.58 25.41 47.38
CA MET A 1 22.65 25.22 46.38
C MET A 1 22.43 26.23 45.27
N PRO A 2 23.39 27.09 44.91
CA PRO A 2 23.22 28.03 43.81
C PRO A 2 23.07 27.24 42.50
N VAL A 3 22.06 27.58 41.70
CA VAL A 3 21.85 27.03 40.36
C VAL A 3 22.91 27.65 39.46
N VAL A 4 23.96 26.91 39.17
CA VAL A 4 24.97 27.31 38.19
C VAL A 4 24.31 27.31 36.82
N MET A 5 24.18 28.49 36.21
CA MET A 5 23.66 28.58 34.84
C MET A 5 24.71 28.05 33.87
N PRO A 6 24.34 27.12 32.97
CA PRO A 6 25.27 26.56 31.99
C PRO A 6 25.76 27.66 31.05
N THR A 7 27.04 27.59 30.69
CA THR A 7 27.67 28.52 29.77
C THR A 7 27.14 28.33 28.34
N PRO A 8 27.18 29.36 27.47
CA PRO A 8 26.72 29.24 26.08
C PRO A 8 27.42 28.12 25.28
N ALA A 9 28.68 27.82 25.61
CA ALA A 9 29.43 26.73 24.99
C ALA A 9 28.90 25.35 25.40
N GLU A 10 28.58 25.16 26.68
CA GLU A 10 27.97 23.93 27.21
C GLU A 10 26.56 23.72 26.62
N ILE A 11 25.79 24.81 26.44
CA ILE A 11 24.48 24.76 25.78
C ILE A 11 24.65 24.33 24.31
N ALA A 12 25.57 24.93 23.57
CA ALA A 12 25.81 24.58 22.16
C ALA A 12 26.31 23.14 22.01
N GLU A 13 27.20 22.67 22.89
CA GLU A 13 27.66 21.28 22.88
C GLU A 13 26.50 20.32 23.17
N ALA A 14 25.69 20.60 24.20
CA ALA A 14 24.50 19.82 24.53
C ALA A 14 23.49 19.77 23.38
N GLU A 15 23.26 20.88 22.67
CA GLU A 15 22.40 20.92 21.48
C GLU A 15 22.93 20.03 20.36
N THR A 16 24.25 20.03 20.10
CA THR A 16 24.82 19.16 19.06
C THR A 16 24.74 17.67 19.41
N VAL A 17 24.88 17.32 20.70
CA VAL A 17 24.72 15.96 21.19
C VAL A 17 23.26 15.54 21.06
N LEU A 18 22.32 16.39 21.51
CA LEU A 18 20.89 16.15 21.38
C LEU A 18 20.47 15.93 19.93
N ASP A 19 21.00 16.72 18.99
CA ASP A 19 20.74 16.57 17.56
C ASP A 19 21.24 15.23 17.00
N LYS A 20 22.41 14.76 17.46
CA LYS A 20 22.96 13.44 17.07
C LYS A 20 22.06 12.32 17.60
N GLU A 21 21.74 12.35 18.89
CA GLU A 21 20.88 11.36 19.53
C GLU A 21 19.48 11.34 18.89
N PHE A 22 18.92 12.51 18.58
CA PHE A 22 17.63 12.61 17.91
C PHE A 22 17.65 12.02 16.49
N LYS A 23 18.75 12.21 15.73
CA LYS A 23 18.93 11.58 14.42
C LYS A 23 19.03 10.06 14.54
N GLU A 24 19.75 9.54 15.54
CA GLU A 24 19.85 8.10 15.79
C GLU A 24 18.51 7.50 16.21
N PHE A 25 17.80 8.18 17.12
CA PHE A 25 16.46 7.79 17.54
C PHE A 25 15.48 7.73 16.35
N LYS A 26 15.51 8.73 15.46
CA LYS A 26 14.73 8.71 14.20
C LYS A 26 15.05 7.49 13.35
N LYS A 27 16.33 7.16 13.13
CA LYS A 27 16.75 5.97 12.37
C LYS A 27 16.29 4.68 13.03
N ALA A 28 16.37 4.57 14.35
CA ALA A 28 15.90 3.42 15.11
C ALA A 28 14.39 3.24 14.97
N MET A 29 13.63 4.33 15.09
CA MET A 29 12.17 4.35 14.88
C MET A 29 11.77 3.93 13.46
N GLU A 30 12.45 4.42 12.43
CA GLU A 30 12.21 4.02 11.04
C GLU A 30 12.48 2.51 10.84
N THR A 31 13.58 2.02 11.40
CA THR A 31 13.93 0.60 11.37
C THR A 31 12.86 -0.26 12.05
N ALA A 32 12.43 0.12 13.25
CA ALA A 32 11.37 -0.58 13.99
C ALA A 32 10.04 -0.58 13.22
N ARG A 33 9.64 0.55 12.61
CA ARG A 33 8.44 0.64 11.77
C ARG A 33 8.53 -0.31 10.58
N ARG A 34 9.68 -0.37 9.90
CA ARG A 34 9.91 -1.28 8.78
C ARG A 34 9.82 -2.74 9.23
N GLN A 35 10.47 -3.11 10.33
CA GLN A 35 10.41 -4.48 10.87
C GLN A 35 8.98 -4.89 11.26
N LYS A 36 8.23 -3.99 11.91
CA LYS A 36 6.79 -4.21 12.21
C LYS A 36 5.97 -4.45 10.94
N LYS A 37 6.25 -3.72 9.85
CA LYS A 37 5.61 -3.94 8.53
C LYS A 37 5.96 -5.30 7.91
N ILE A 38 7.18 -5.79 8.12
CA ILE A 38 7.63 -7.11 7.67
C ILE A 38 6.97 -8.21 8.51
N ALA A 39 7.02 -8.11 9.84
CA ALA A 39 6.37 -9.05 10.75
C ALA A 39 4.85 -9.18 10.49
N ASN A 40 4.18 -8.07 10.20
CA ASN A 40 2.77 -8.09 9.81
C ASN A 40 2.53 -8.87 8.50
N ARG A 41 3.43 -8.77 7.53
CA ARG A 41 3.36 -9.53 6.27
C ARG A 41 3.70 -11.00 6.47
N LEU A 42 4.66 -11.31 7.34
CA LEU A 42 5.01 -12.68 7.73
C LEU A 42 3.78 -13.43 8.24
N LYS A 43 3.03 -12.85 9.18
CA LYS A 43 1.75 -13.41 9.68
C LYS A 43 0.67 -13.59 8.61
N LYS A 44 0.82 -12.95 7.45
CA LYS A 44 -0.20 -12.78 6.41
C LYS A 44 0.32 -13.15 5.01
N LEU A 45 1.38 -13.97 4.91
CA LEU A 45 2.07 -14.32 3.67
C LEU A 45 1.19 -15.06 2.65
N ARG A 46 0.01 -15.51 3.06
CA ARG A 46 -0.97 -16.17 2.18
C ARG A 46 -1.59 -15.17 1.19
N LEU A 47 -1.84 -15.65 -0.03
CA LEU A 47 -2.55 -14.89 -1.06
C LEU A 47 -3.93 -14.45 -0.55
N ARG A 48 -4.14 -13.13 -0.47
CA ARG A 48 -5.38 -12.56 0.05
C ARG A 48 -6.45 -12.45 -1.04
N LEU A 49 -7.50 -13.24 -0.97
CA LEU A 49 -8.68 -13.00 -1.80
C LEU A 49 -9.51 -11.88 -1.17
N LYS A 50 -9.14 -10.62 -1.47
CA LYS A 50 -9.84 -9.41 -1.03
C LYS A 50 -9.97 -8.45 -2.20
N ASP A 51 -11.00 -7.62 -2.18
CA ASP A 51 -11.11 -6.46 -3.07
C ASP A 51 -9.89 -5.55 -2.85
N LEU A 52 -9.24 -5.15 -3.96
CA LEU A 52 -8.14 -4.20 -3.91
C LEU A 52 -8.68 -2.87 -3.43
N THR A 53 -8.18 -2.41 -2.28
CA THR A 53 -8.44 -1.05 -1.82
C THR A 53 -7.35 -0.15 -2.36
N ILE A 54 -7.70 0.71 -3.32
CA ILE A 54 -6.83 1.80 -3.76
C ILE A 54 -6.82 2.85 -2.65
N PRO A 55 -5.66 3.20 -2.06
CA PRO A 55 -5.61 4.26 -1.05
C PRO A 55 -5.90 5.64 -1.67
N ALA A 56 -6.72 6.46 -1.00
CA ALA A 56 -6.42 7.87 -0.69
C ALA A 56 -5.46 8.58 -1.66
N LYS A 57 -4.20 8.39 -1.27
CA LYS A 57 -3.03 9.08 -1.79
C LYS A 57 -2.72 8.68 -3.23
N VAL A 58 -3.12 7.50 -3.70
CA VAL A 58 -2.78 7.01 -5.04
C VAL A 58 -3.58 7.74 -6.11
N TYR A 59 -4.90 7.88 -5.95
CA TYR A 59 -5.70 8.67 -6.90
C TYR A 59 -5.61 10.17 -6.65
N LYS A 60 -5.40 10.62 -5.39
CA LYS A 60 -5.17 12.06 -5.11
C LYS A 60 -3.82 12.55 -5.65
N ALA A 61 -2.80 11.69 -5.66
CA ALA A 61 -1.52 11.96 -6.30
C ALA A 61 -1.55 11.75 -7.83
N GLY A 62 -2.73 11.48 -8.41
CA GLY A 62 -2.91 11.26 -9.84
C GLY A 62 -2.18 12.34 -10.62
N VAL A 63 -1.20 11.92 -11.42
CA VAL A 63 -0.66 12.73 -12.51
C VAL A 63 -1.86 13.01 -13.39
N ILE A 64 -2.33 14.25 -13.37
CA ILE A 64 -3.57 14.66 -14.02
C ILE A 64 -3.40 14.40 -15.52
N LYS A 65 -4.03 13.33 -16.03
CA LYS A 65 -4.05 13.07 -17.48
C LYS A 65 -5.33 13.56 -18.15
N ASN A 66 -6.46 13.51 -17.43
CA ASN A 66 -7.80 13.66 -18.03
C ASN A 66 -8.68 14.70 -17.30
N GLN A 67 -8.12 15.83 -16.83
CA GLN A 67 -8.92 16.86 -16.13
C GLN A 67 -9.94 17.56 -17.05
N GLU A 68 -9.65 17.65 -18.34
CA GLU A 68 -10.51 18.29 -19.35
C GLU A 68 -11.52 17.32 -19.98
N HIS A 69 -11.56 16.07 -19.52
CA HIS A 69 -12.41 15.05 -20.11
C HIS A 69 -13.89 15.35 -19.82
N LYS A 70 -14.77 15.28 -20.83
CA LYS A 70 -16.20 15.62 -20.69
C LYS A 70 -16.91 14.91 -19.52
N LEU A 71 -16.48 13.70 -19.16
CA LEU A 71 -16.99 12.94 -18.02
C LEU A 71 -16.74 13.59 -16.64
N THR A 72 -15.74 14.45 -16.48
CA THR A 72 -15.49 15.15 -15.21
C THR A 72 -16.44 16.32 -15.00
N ASN A 73 -16.99 16.87 -16.08
CA ASN A 73 -17.93 17.99 -16.07
C ASN A 73 -19.37 17.54 -15.79
N LEU A 74 -19.62 16.23 -15.80
CA LEU A 74 -20.94 15.69 -15.51
C LEU A 74 -21.31 15.90 -14.04
N PRO A 75 -22.60 16.14 -13.74
CA PRO A 75 -23.13 16.15 -12.38
C PRO A 75 -22.76 14.87 -11.63
N HIS A 76 -22.70 14.97 -10.29
CA HIS A 76 -22.29 13.85 -9.46
C HIS A 76 -23.22 12.65 -9.64
N GLU A 77 -24.52 12.89 -9.76
CA GLU A 77 -25.57 11.86 -9.93
C GLU A 77 -25.33 11.03 -11.20
N VAL A 78 -24.99 11.72 -12.30
CA VAL A 78 -24.71 11.06 -13.59
C VAL A 78 -23.43 10.25 -13.51
N ARG A 79 -22.37 10.80 -12.89
CA ARG A 79 -21.14 10.03 -12.64
C ARG A 79 -21.41 8.81 -11.77
N ALA A 80 -22.23 8.95 -10.73
CA ALA A 80 -22.61 7.85 -9.86
C ALA A 80 -23.33 6.74 -10.62
N MET A 81 -24.23 7.08 -11.55
CA MET A 81 -24.87 6.11 -12.44
C MET A 81 -23.86 5.38 -13.33
N ILE A 82 -22.91 6.10 -13.93
CA ILE A 82 -21.85 5.51 -14.76
C ILE A 82 -21.03 4.49 -13.95
N PHE A 83 -20.60 4.86 -12.74
CA PHE A 83 -19.86 3.95 -11.87
C PHE A 83 -20.68 2.73 -11.43
N LYS A 84 -21.99 2.90 -11.18
CA LYS A 84 -22.89 1.79 -10.83
C LYS A 84 -23.10 0.83 -12.01
N ALA A 85 -23.16 1.37 -13.23
CA ALA A 85 -23.30 0.60 -14.46
C ALA A 85 -22.05 -0.22 -14.83
N LEU A 86 -20.87 0.17 -14.33
CA LEU A 86 -19.64 -0.62 -14.56
C LEU A 86 -19.76 -1.99 -13.86
N PRO A 87 -19.65 -3.11 -14.60
CA PRO A 87 -19.92 -4.44 -14.07
C PRO A 87 -18.82 -4.96 -13.14
N LEU A 88 -17.57 -4.53 -13.34
CA LEU A 88 -16.42 -5.01 -12.56
C LEU A 88 -15.90 -3.95 -11.60
N ASN A 89 -15.53 -4.37 -10.39
CA ASN A 89 -14.80 -3.53 -9.44
C ASN A 89 -13.47 -3.01 -10.04
N ALA A 90 -12.85 -3.79 -10.93
CA ALA A 90 -11.62 -3.42 -11.61
C ALA A 90 -11.81 -2.21 -12.54
N ASP A 91 -12.92 -2.17 -13.27
CA ASP A 91 -13.23 -1.08 -14.18
C ASP A 91 -13.55 0.19 -13.39
N ARG A 92 -14.33 0.05 -12.31
CA ARG A 92 -14.61 1.16 -11.38
C ARG A 92 -13.32 1.73 -10.78
N ALA A 93 -12.41 0.87 -10.34
CA ALA A 93 -11.14 1.33 -9.76
C ALA A 93 -10.23 1.95 -10.83
N SER A 94 -10.23 1.44 -12.06
CA SER A 94 -9.48 2.03 -13.17
C SER A 94 -10.02 3.41 -13.54
N LEU A 95 -11.34 3.58 -13.63
CA LEU A 95 -11.97 4.89 -13.83
C LEU A 95 -11.63 5.87 -12.70
N ALA A 96 -11.64 5.41 -11.44
CA ALA A 96 -11.26 6.22 -10.28
C ALA A 96 -9.80 6.72 -10.34
N LEU A 97 -8.90 5.99 -11.02
CA LEU A 97 -7.49 6.38 -11.17
C LEU A 97 -7.26 7.43 -12.26
N THR A 98 -8.25 7.73 -13.11
CA THR A 98 -8.08 8.65 -14.24
C THR A 98 -7.93 10.12 -13.81
N CYS A 99 -8.66 10.55 -12.78
CA CYS A 99 -8.54 11.90 -12.23
C CYS A 99 -9.15 12.02 -10.82
N LYS A 100 -8.85 13.14 -10.14
CA LYS A 100 -9.32 13.43 -8.76
C LYS A 100 -10.85 13.43 -8.65
N THR A 101 -11.54 13.97 -9.64
CA THR A 101 -13.01 14.09 -9.68
C THR A 101 -13.69 12.72 -9.74
N GLN A 102 -13.18 11.80 -10.56
CA GLN A 102 -13.68 10.41 -10.61
C GLN A 102 -13.36 9.67 -9.32
N ALA A 103 -12.19 9.92 -8.73
CA ALA A 103 -11.81 9.29 -7.48
C ALA A 103 -12.72 9.67 -6.30
N ALA A 104 -13.12 10.94 -6.22
CA ALA A 104 -14.07 11.40 -5.21
C ALA A 104 -15.44 10.71 -5.36
N SER A 105 -15.94 10.61 -6.60
CA SER A 105 -17.18 9.86 -6.88
C SER A 105 -17.08 8.38 -6.47
N TYR A 106 -15.94 7.73 -6.72
CA TYR A 106 -15.70 6.35 -6.31
C TYR A 106 -15.67 6.16 -4.79
N GLU A 107 -15.05 7.09 -4.04
CA GLU A 107 -15.06 7.07 -2.56
C GLU A 107 -16.48 7.19 -2.00
N GLN A 108 -17.27 8.13 -2.53
CA GLN A 108 -18.65 8.36 -2.11
C GLN A 108 -19.51 7.11 -2.34
N LEU A 109 -19.44 6.51 -3.53
CA LEU A 109 -20.14 5.27 -3.85
C LEU A 109 -19.72 4.10 -2.96
N ARG A 110 -18.44 4.04 -2.59
CA ARG A 110 -17.95 3.00 -1.68
C ARG A 110 -18.51 3.16 -0.27
N ALA A 111 -18.69 4.40 0.21
CA ALA A 111 -19.35 4.67 1.48
C ALA A 111 -20.84 4.28 1.45
N GLU A 112 -21.48 4.44 0.29
CA GLU A 112 -22.89 4.07 0.08
C GLU A 112 -23.12 2.56 -0.10
N ARG A 113 -22.09 1.79 -0.48
CA ARG A 113 -22.18 0.33 -0.68
C ARG A 113 -22.75 -0.44 0.53
N ASN A 114 -22.60 0.10 1.75
CA ASN A 114 -23.10 -0.53 2.97
C ASN A 114 -24.55 -0.14 3.32
N LYS A 115 -25.19 0.74 2.54
CA LYS A 115 -26.60 1.11 2.72
C LYS A 115 -27.51 -0.01 2.18
N LYS A 116 -28.64 -0.25 2.85
CA LYS A 116 -29.61 -1.31 2.49
C LYS A 116 -30.14 -1.18 1.06
N ASP A 117 -30.26 0.05 0.56
CA ASP A 117 -30.87 0.36 -0.73
C ASP A 117 -29.85 0.44 -1.87
N TYR A 118 -28.60 0.04 -1.63
CA TYR A 118 -27.60 0.01 -2.69
C TYR A 118 -27.84 -1.19 -3.60
N ASP A 119 -28.05 -0.95 -4.89
CA ASP A 119 -28.22 -2.04 -5.86
C ASP A 119 -26.90 -2.82 -6.04
N HIS A 120 -26.89 -4.07 -5.59
CA HIS A 120 -25.69 -4.89 -5.48
C HIS A 120 -25.39 -5.61 -6.80
N HIS A 121 -25.04 -4.88 -7.86
CA HIS A 121 -24.46 -5.50 -9.07
C HIS A 121 -23.02 -6.00 -8.85
N VAL A 122 -22.47 -5.86 -7.64
CA VAL A 122 -21.10 -6.26 -7.30
C VAL A 122 -21.09 -7.61 -6.58
N PRO A 123 -20.18 -8.53 -6.93
CA PRO A 123 -20.05 -9.79 -6.21
C PRO A 123 -19.80 -9.56 -4.71
N LYS A 124 -20.65 -10.16 -3.85
CA LYS A 124 -20.51 -10.10 -2.38
C LYS A 124 -19.23 -10.77 -1.87
N ARG A 125 -18.65 -11.69 -2.66
CA ARG A 125 -17.41 -12.42 -2.35
C ARG A 125 -16.34 -12.18 -3.41
N SER A 126 -15.15 -11.77 -2.99
CA SER A 126 -13.98 -11.63 -3.88
C SER A 126 -13.44 -13.02 -4.25
N LEU A 127 -13.48 -13.36 -5.54
CA LEU A 127 -12.90 -14.58 -6.10
C LEU A 127 -11.51 -14.32 -6.66
N ARG A 128 -10.79 -15.40 -7.00
CA ARG A 128 -9.49 -15.31 -7.70
C ARG A 128 -9.61 -14.50 -8.98
N ILE A 129 -10.65 -14.73 -9.79
CA ILE A 129 -10.88 -14.00 -11.03
C ILE A 129 -11.04 -12.49 -10.83
N HIS A 130 -11.71 -12.04 -9.76
CA HIS A 130 -11.83 -10.62 -9.44
C HIS A 130 -10.47 -10.00 -9.11
N ARG A 131 -9.61 -10.73 -8.37
CA ARG A 131 -8.23 -10.31 -8.11
C ARG A 131 -7.44 -10.19 -9.41
N LEU A 132 -7.52 -11.20 -10.28
CA LEU A 132 -6.83 -11.21 -11.58
C LEU A 132 -7.22 -10.01 -12.43
N GLN A 133 -8.52 -9.72 -12.53
CA GLN A 133 -9.04 -8.54 -13.23
C GLN A 133 -8.47 -7.24 -12.67
N MET A 134 -8.38 -7.08 -11.34
CA MET A 134 -7.75 -5.92 -10.71
C MET A 134 -6.27 -5.78 -11.10
N LEU A 135 -5.51 -6.87 -11.11
CA LEU A 135 -4.08 -6.87 -11.39
C LEU A 135 -3.77 -6.42 -12.82
N VAL A 136 -4.62 -6.80 -13.77
CA VAL A 136 -4.50 -6.43 -15.19
C VAL A 136 -4.97 -5.00 -15.43
N ARG A 137 -6.23 -4.70 -15.08
CA ARG A 137 -6.92 -3.46 -15.52
C ARG A 137 -6.38 -2.19 -14.87
N VAL A 138 -5.81 -2.31 -13.67
CA VAL A 138 -5.30 -1.15 -12.93
C VAL A 138 -3.89 -0.77 -13.38
N ARG A 139 -3.08 -1.72 -13.88
CA ARG A 139 -1.64 -1.50 -14.13
C ARG A 139 -1.35 -0.29 -15.01
N GLU A 140 -2.11 -0.10 -16.08
CA GLU A 140 -1.87 0.97 -17.08
C GLU A 140 -2.25 2.36 -16.57
N THR A 141 -3.22 2.43 -15.65
CA THR A 141 -3.73 3.69 -15.08
C THR A 141 -2.99 4.10 -13.81
N MET A 142 -1.98 3.33 -13.37
CA MET A 142 -1.20 3.63 -12.17
C MET A 142 -0.17 4.75 -12.36
N SER A 143 0.01 5.56 -11.31
CA SER A 143 1.11 6.52 -11.22
C SER A 143 2.47 5.80 -11.21
N PRO A 144 3.51 6.32 -11.90
CA PRO A 144 4.85 5.74 -11.89
C PRO A 144 5.48 5.63 -10.49
N LYS A 145 5.03 6.46 -9.54
CA LYS A 145 5.53 6.45 -8.15
C LYS A 145 5.03 5.26 -7.35
N HIS A 146 3.96 4.61 -7.80
CA HIS A 146 3.34 3.50 -7.08
C HIS A 146 3.43 2.22 -7.91
N ARG A 147 3.67 1.09 -7.25
CA ARG A 147 3.59 -0.23 -7.86
C ARG A 147 2.69 -1.14 -7.02
N LEU A 148 1.89 -1.97 -7.67
CA LEU A 148 1.00 -2.92 -7.00
C LEU A 148 1.77 -4.18 -6.61
N CYS A 149 1.70 -4.58 -5.35
CA CYS A 149 2.25 -5.85 -4.88
C CYS A 149 1.23 -6.98 -5.06
N TYR A 150 1.62 -8.03 -5.77
CA TYR A 150 0.81 -9.18 -6.13
C TYR A 150 0.72 -10.22 -5.02
N THR A 151 1.48 -10.10 -3.93
CA THR A 151 1.29 -10.92 -2.73
C THR A 151 0.29 -10.25 -1.79
N CYS A 152 0.63 -9.07 -1.26
CA CYS A 152 -0.18 -8.39 -0.25
C CYS A 152 -1.35 -7.57 -0.81
N LEU A 153 -1.44 -7.41 -2.14
CA LEU A 153 -2.48 -6.62 -2.83
C LEU A 153 -2.53 -5.17 -2.32
N GLN A 154 -1.37 -4.55 -2.18
CA GLN A 154 -1.23 -3.16 -1.73
C GLN A 154 -0.45 -2.35 -2.75
N PHE A 155 -0.85 -1.09 -2.89
CA PHE A 155 -0.07 -0.08 -3.58
C PHE A 155 1.10 0.32 -2.70
N ILE A 156 2.29 0.22 -3.26
CA ILE A 156 3.54 0.50 -2.57
C ILE A 156 4.15 1.71 -3.26
N ASP A 157 4.34 2.77 -2.48
CA ASP A 157 5.16 3.91 -2.90
C ASP A 157 6.60 3.44 -3.01
N THR A 158 7.14 3.52 -4.23
CA THR A 158 8.48 3.07 -4.58
C THR A 158 9.58 3.96 -3.98
N HIS A 159 9.26 5.20 -3.60
CA HIS A 159 10.22 6.17 -3.08
C HIS A 159 10.25 6.21 -1.54
N HIS A 160 9.25 5.62 -0.87
CA HIS A 160 9.18 5.61 0.58
C HIS A 160 10.30 4.76 1.20
N ALA A 161 11.00 5.31 2.20
CA ALA A 161 12.15 4.67 2.85
C ALA A 161 11.90 3.22 3.32
N ASP A 162 10.77 2.97 4.00
CA ASP A 162 10.38 1.61 4.42
C ASP A 162 10.32 0.58 3.29
N ASN A 163 10.01 1.02 2.06
CA ASN A 163 9.87 0.16 0.90
C ASN A 163 11.18 -0.01 0.12
N LYS A 164 12.32 0.47 0.65
CA LYS A 164 13.64 0.25 0.05
C LYS A 164 13.96 -1.24 -0.08
N GLY A 165 14.54 -1.59 -1.23
CA GLY A 165 15.01 -2.93 -1.58
C GLY A 165 14.53 -3.38 -2.97
N THR A 166 14.91 -4.59 -3.34
CA THR A 166 14.57 -5.17 -4.65
C THR A 166 13.16 -5.72 -4.65
N TRP A 167 12.40 -5.37 -5.68
CA TRP A 167 11.13 -6.04 -5.97
C TRP A 167 11.40 -7.46 -6.44
N GLY A 168 10.65 -8.42 -5.93
CA GLY A 168 10.74 -9.81 -6.36
C GLY A 168 9.66 -10.15 -7.38
N GLY A 169 9.73 -11.37 -7.90
CA GLY A 169 8.79 -11.86 -8.90
C GLY A 169 9.02 -11.25 -10.28
N ASP A 170 8.37 -11.83 -11.27
CA ASP A 170 8.55 -11.44 -12.67
C ASP A 170 7.39 -10.51 -13.11
N PRO A 171 7.69 -9.25 -13.48
CA PRO A 171 6.68 -8.33 -14.02
C PRO A 171 6.11 -8.74 -15.39
N MET A 172 6.77 -9.67 -16.09
CA MET A 172 6.37 -10.17 -17.40
C MET A 172 5.33 -11.30 -17.32
N GLN A 173 5.14 -11.94 -16.16
CA GLN A 173 4.05 -12.92 -15.91
C GLN A 173 2.62 -12.34 -16.06
N VAL A 174 2.50 -11.08 -16.44
CA VAL A 174 1.25 -10.36 -16.68
C VAL A 174 1.23 -9.74 -18.09
N GLN A 175 2.20 -10.06 -18.95
CA GLN A 175 2.19 -9.61 -20.34
C GLN A 175 1.06 -10.31 -21.10
N GLY A 176 0.26 -9.53 -21.84
CA GLY A 176 -0.86 -10.02 -22.63
C GLY A 176 -2.23 -9.94 -21.94
N LEU A 177 -2.39 -9.15 -20.87
CA LEU A 177 -3.67 -8.93 -20.17
C LEU A 177 -4.32 -10.20 -19.58
N LYS A 178 -3.60 -11.32 -19.57
CA LYS A 178 -3.97 -12.57 -18.94
C LYS A 178 -3.23 -12.65 -17.61
N ALA A 179 -3.85 -12.16 -16.54
CA ALA A 179 -3.41 -12.58 -15.21
C ALA A 179 -4.00 -13.97 -14.99
N ASP A 180 -3.16 -14.99 -14.92
CA ASP A 180 -3.54 -16.36 -14.60
C ASP A 180 -3.14 -16.72 -13.15
N LYS A 181 -3.31 -17.99 -12.77
CA LYS A 181 -2.94 -18.42 -11.42
C LYS A 181 -1.44 -18.25 -11.16
N ALA A 182 -0.59 -18.44 -12.16
CA ALA A 182 0.86 -18.28 -12.05
C ALA A 182 1.21 -16.81 -11.79
N ALA A 183 0.61 -15.87 -12.52
CA ALA A 183 0.77 -14.44 -12.33
C ALA A 183 0.47 -13.99 -10.89
N MET A 184 -0.54 -14.55 -10.22
CA MET A 184 -0.83 -14.22 -8.82
C MET A 184 0.27 -14.64 -7.85
N VAL A 185 0.99 -15.71 -8.17
CA VAL A 185 2.02 -16.30 -7.32
C VAL A 185 3.37 -15.66 -7.62
N GLU A 186 3.72 -15.56 -8.90
CA GLU A 186 5.05 -15.20 -9.40
C GLU A 186 5.17 -13.73 -9.80
N GLY A 187 4.05 -13.01 -9.91
CA GLY A 187 4.05 -11.61 -10.28
C GLY A 187 4.74 -10.68 -9.26
N PRO A 188 4.78 -9.37 -9.53
CA PRO A 188 5.55 -8.39 -8.75
C PRO A 188 5.29 -8.41 -7.23
N ARG A 189 6.35 -8.61 -6.44
CA ARG A 189 6.30 -8.64 -4.97
C ARG A 189 7.09 -7.48 -4.39
N CYS A 190 6.50 -6.76 -3.44
CA CYS A 190 7.19 -5.62 -2.84
C CYS A 190 8.34 -6.07 -1.92
N PRO A 191 9.34 -5.20 -1.69
CA PRO A 191 10.52 -5.54 -0.89
C PRO A 191 10.18 -6.05 0.53
N LEU A 192 9.09 -5.56 1.11
CA LEU A 192 8.59 -6.00 2.41
C LEU A 192 8.02 -7.42 2.39
N CYS A 193 7.36 -7.83 1.30
CA CYS A 193 6.88 -9.21 1.12
C CYS A 193 8.04 -10.16 0.84
N VAL A 194 9.02 -9.74 0.02
CA VAL A 194 10.24 -10.51 -0.24
C VAL A 194 11.02 -10.74 1.06
N ALA A 195 11.19 -9.71 1.89
CA ALA A 195 11.87 -9.85 3.18
C ALA A 195 11.11 -10.79 4.13
N ALA A 196 9.77 -10.70 4.18
CA ALA A 196 8.95 -11.60 4.99
C ALA A 196 9.09 -13.05 4.53
N GLU A 197 9.10 -13.31 3.22
CA GLU A 197 9.29 -14.64 2.66
C GLU A 197 10.68 -15.21 2.95
N LYS A 198 11.74 -14.39 2.83
CA LYS A 198 13.09 -14.80 3.23
C LYS A 198 13.14 -15.23 4.70
N LEU A 199 12.49 -14.48 5.59
CA LEU A 199 12.37 -14.84 7.00
C LEU A 199 11.56 -16.12 7.23
N GLU A 200 10.47 -16.29 6.47
CA GLU A 200 9.65 -17.51 6.49
C GLU A 200 10.46 -18.74 6.04
N THR A 201 11.23 -18.64 4.96
CA THR A 201 12.13 -19.72 4.51
C THR A 201 13.25 -20.01 5.50
N ALA A 202 13.63 -19.00 6.30
CA ALA A 202 14.60 -19.15 7.37
C ALA A 202 14.00 -19.72 8.67
N LYS A 203 12.71 -20.07 8.72
CA LYS A 203 12.01 -20.63 9.90
C LYS A 203 12.71 -21.82 10.55
N HIS A 204 13.46 -22.59 9.77
CA HIS A 204 14.21 -23.76 10.23
C HIS A 204 15.57 -23.41 10.88
N LYS A 205 15.94 -22.12 10.99
CA LYS A 205 17.20 -21.66 11.57
C LYS A 205 16.98 -20.95 12.90
N VAL A 206 17.93 -21.10 13.83
CA VAL A 206 17.97 -20.44 15.16
C VAL A 206 17.75 -18.92 15.06
N THR A 207 18.15 -18.31 13.95
CA THR A 207 17.95 -16.90 13.61
C THR A 207 16.47 -16.48 13.55
N TYR A 208 15.56 -17.37 13.17
CA TYR A 208 14.13 -17.07 13.12
C TYR A 208 13.51 -16.88 14.51
N LYS A 209 13.89 -17.72 15.48
CA LYS A 209 13.47 -17.58 16.89
C LYS A 209 13.92 -16.24 17.48
N LYS A 210 15.17 -15.84 17.21
CA LYS A 210 15.70 -14.52 17.63
C LYS A 210 14.94 -13.36 16.99
N TYR A 211 14.61 -13.47 15.70
CA TYR A 211 13.84 -12.45 14.99
C TYR A 211 12.42 -12.28 15.57
N LEU A 212 11.71 -13.38 15.86
CA LEU A 212 10.37 -13.30 16.48
C LEU A 212 10.42 -12.61 17.86
N ALA A 213 11.39 -12.98 18.71
CA ALA A 213 11.56 -12.34 20.01
C ALA A 213 11.84 -10.82 19.90
N LEU A 214 12.66 -10.41 18.92
CA LEU A 214 12.92 -9.00 18.60
C LEU A 214 11.68 -8.27 18.06
N ALA A 215 10.88 -8.95 17.23
CA ALA A 215 9.66 -8.36 16.69
C ALA A 215 8.61 -8.14 17.80
N ASP A 216 8.53 -9.05 18.76
CA ASP A 216 7.65 -8.93 19.92
C ASP A 216 8.17 -7.89 20.94
N SER A 217 9.49 -7.75 21.13
CA SER A 217 10.06 -6.69 21.97
C SER A 217 9.93 -5.29 21.37
N CYS A 218 9.92 -5.17 20.03
CA CYS A 218 9.64 -3.92 19.33
C CYS A 218 8.14 -3.57 19.26
N SER A 219 7.26 -4.39 19.85
CA SER A 219 5.85 -4.05 19.99
C SER A 219 5.69 -2.90 20.98
N LEU A 220 5.75 -1.67 20.48
CA LEU A 220 5.20 -0.48 21.13
C LEU A 220 3.68 -0.67 21.28
N LYS A 221 3.27 -1.46 22.26
CA LYS A 221 1.93 -1.53 22.82
C LYS A 221 1.98 -0.77 24.13
N LYS A 222 1.44 0.45 24.12
CA LYS A 222 0.44 0.84 25.10
C LYS A 222 -0.82 1.13 24.30
#